data_AF-A0A1F9A1E9-F1
#
_entry.id   AF-A0A1F9A1E9-F1
#
_cell.length_a   1.000
_cell.length_b   1.000
_cell.length_c   1.000
_cell.angle_alpha   90.00
_cell.angle_beta   90.00
_cell.angle_gamma   90.00
#
_symmetry.space_group_name_H-M   'P 1'
#
loop_
_entity.id
_entity.type
_entity.pdbx_description
1 polymer ?
#
loop_
_entity_poly.entity_id
_entity_poly.type
_entity_poly.pdbx_seq_one_letter_code
_entity_poly.pdbx_strand_id
1 'polypeptide(L)'
;MKHPIESFRDHFKDVVEEVQRFAVFVRAKEFQEQSIVKLEELLAECSQAKDKAIAEQSEDTANAYLAFEFMAKALVEEFRFYLALKADAPDSAWDHLVNAESSSAAAMKSHAVASHLDGYIQRLHALERLLFPQPVFFSSGFIVRESECSICGVEYGECTHVKGRPYMGKLCARIVKKAELQEVSVVSDPADKHCRALHYTDNGITRNVFTQRAVPDEDAEQSPPAYPEGRADAPSGSAEA
;
A
#
# COMPACT_ATOMS: atom_id res chain seq x y z
N MET A 1 -25.01 26.87 -12.15
CA MET A 1 -24.22 26.46 -10.97
C MET A 1 -23.57 25.13 -11.32
N LYS A 2 -22.25 25.00 -11.17
CA LYS A 2 -21.57 23.71 -11.37
C LYS A 2 -22.02 22.72 -10.29
N HIS A 3 -22.06 21.43 -10.59
CA HIS A 3 -22.37 20.40 -9.59
C HIS A 3 -21.31 20.47 -8.46
N PRO A 4 -21.65 20.26 -7.18
CA PRO A 4 -20.69 20.36 -6.07
C PRO A 4 -19.40 19.56 -6.30
N ILE A 5 -19.54 18.37 -6.89
CA ILE A 5 -18.41 17.50 -7.24
C ILE A 5 -17.49 18.07 -8.33
N GLU A 6 -18.04 18.83 -9.29
CA GLU A 6 -17.27 19.45 -10.37
C GLU A 6 -16.45 20.61 -9.82
N SER A 7 -17.04 21.40 -8.92
CA SER A 7 -16.33 22.48 -8.24
C SER A 7 -15.20 21.93 -7.38
N PHE A 8 -15.43 20.83 -6.66
CA PHE A 8 -14.39 20.18 -5.88
C PHE A 8 -13.30 19.58 -6.77
N ARG A 9 -13.66 18.94 -7.89
CA ARG A 9 -12.69 18.40 -8.85
C ARG A 9 -11.76 19.49 -9.39
N ASP A 10 -12.31 20.67 -9.71
CA ASP A 10 -11.52 21.80 -10.19
C ASP A 10 -10.53 22.27 -9.11
N HIS A 11 -11.00 22.44 -7.86
CA HIS A 11 -10.13 22.77 -6.73
C HIS A 11 -9.04 21.71 -6.48
N PHE A 12 -9.42 20.43 -6.45
CA PHE A 12 -8.49 19.31 -6.28
C PHE A 12 -7.41 19.33 -7.35
N LYS A 13 -7.81 19.56 -8.61
CA LYS A 13 -6.88 19.66 -9.74
C LYS A 13 -5.89 20.81 -9.55
N ASP A 14 -6.37 21.99 -9.16
CA ASP A 14 -5.51 23.17 -8.97
C ASP A 14 -4.43 22.91 -7.90
N VAL A 15 -4.81 22.30 -6.75
CA VAL A 15 -3.86 21.93 -5.70
C VAL A 15 -2.86 20.89 -6.19
N VAL A 16 -3.33 19.86 -6.91
CA VAL A 16 -2.47 18.80 -7.45
C VAL A 16 -1.48 19.33 -8.47
N GLU A 17 -1.90 20.19 -9.41
CA GLU A 17 -1.01 20.82 -10.40
C GLU A 17 0.01 21.76 -9.74
N GLU A 18 -0.37 22.40 -8.63
CA GLU A 18 0.57 23.19 -7.84
C GLU A 18 1.69 22.30 -7.27
N VAL A 19 1.35 21.22 -6.57
CA VAL A 19 2.34 20.40 -5.86
C VAL A 19 3.14 19.48 -6.78
N GLN A 20 2.56 18.98 -7.88
CA GLN A 20 3.20 17.99 -8.76
C GLN A 20 4.55 18.43 -9.33
N ARG A 21 4.77 19.74 -9.52
CA ARG A 21 6.07 20.27 -9.97
C ARG A 21 7.23 19.97 -8.99
N PHE A 22 6.89 19.67 -7.74
CA PHE A 22 7.82 19.32 -6.65
C PHE A 22 7.98 17.81 -6.45
N ALA A 23 7.12 16.98 -7.06
CA ALA A 23 7.15 15.52 -6.98
C ALA A 23 8.27 14.90 -7.83
N VAL A 24 9.51 15.37 -7.62
CA VAL A 24 10.73 14.93 -8.29
C VAL A 24 11.87 14.89 -7.27
N PHE A 25 12.65 13.81 -7.27
CA PHE A 25 13.70 13.57 -6.28
C PHE A 25 14.67 14.75 -6.08
N VAL A 26 15.10 15.44 -7.15
CA VAL A 26 16.10 16.51 -7.05
C VAL A 26 15.59 17.82 -6.44
N ARG A 27 14.30 17.95 -6.15
CA ARG A 27 13.72 19.18 -5.59
C ARG A 27 14.14 19.39 -4.13
N ALA A 28 14.16 20.65 -3.70
CA ALA A 28 14.52 21.00 -2.33
C ALA A 28 13.48 20.42 -1.36
N LYS A 29 13.95 19.91 -0.20
CA LYS A 29 13.12 19.14 0.74
C LYS A 29 11.98 19.98 1.32
N GLU A 30 12.22 21.26 1.56
CA GLU A 30 11.28 22.21 2.14
C GLU A 30 10.02 22.38 1.26
N PHE A 31 10.15 22.32 -0.07
CA PHE A 31 9.00 22.38 -0.97
C PHE A 31 8.21 21.07 -1.00
N GLN A 32 8.89 19.93 -0.78
CA GLN A 32 8.24 18.62 -0.69
C GLN A 32 7.49 18.48 0.64
N GLU A 33 8.09 18.92 1.74
CA GLU A 33 7.46 19.00 3.06
C GLU A 33 6.23 19.92 3.03
N GLN A 34 6.33 21.11 2.44
CA GLN A 34 5.18 22.00 2.24
C GLN A 34 4.08 21.39 1.36
N SER A 35 4.47 20.61 0.34
CA SER A 35 3.51 19.90 -0.51
C SER A 35 2.74 18.82 0.24
N ILE A 36 3.40 18.11 1.17
CA ILE A 36 2.72 17.15 2.06
C ILE A 36 1.68 17.86 2.91
N VAL A 37 2.02 18.97 3.55
CA VAL A 37 1.07 19.73 4.39
C VAL A 37 -0.18 20.12 3.60
N LYS A 38 -0.01 20.68 2.39
CA LYS A 38 -1.14 21.04 1.50
C LYS A 38 -1.99 19.83 1.11
N LEU A 39 -1.36 18.69 0.84
CA LEU A 39 -2.07 17.47 0.48
C LEU A 39 -2.80 16.84 1.68
N GLU A 40 -2.26 16.97 2.89
CA GLU A 40 -2.92 16.52 4.12
C GLU A 40 -4.15 17.37 4.43
N GLU A 41 -4.09 18.69 4.19
CA GLU A 41 -5.26 19.58 4.23
C GLU A 41 -6.32 19.14 3.19
N LEU A 42 -5.91 18.93 1.94
CA LEU A 42 -6.79 18.45 0.87
C LEU A 42 -7.43 17.09 1.22
N LEU A 43 -6.68 16.19 1.84
CA LEU A 43 -7.18 14.88 2.30
C LEU A 43 -8.25 15.06 3.38
N ALA A 44 -8.04 15.97 4.34
CA ALA A 44 -9.04 16.29 5.35
C ALA A 44 -10.32 16.87 4.73
N GLU A 45 -10.20 17.72 3.72
CA GLU A 45 -11.36 18.24 2.96
C GLU A 45 -12.11 17.12 2.23
N CYS A 46 -11.39 16.21 1.56
CA CYS A 46 -11.99 15.04 0.91
C CYS A 46 -12.77 14.20 1.92
N SER A 47 -12.21 13.97 3.12
CA SER A 47 -12.88 13.20 4.17
C SER A 47 -14.14 13.85 4.69
N GLN A 48 -14.11 15.16 4.95
CA GLN A 48 -15.30 15.89 5.38
C GLN A 48 -16.41 15.85 4.33
N ALA A 49 -16.05 16.02 3.04
CA ALA A 49 -17.00 15.98 1.95
C ALA A 49 -17.57 14.57 1.73
N LYS A 50 -16.74 13.53 1.89
CA LYS A 50 -17.17 12.13 1.87
C LYS A 50 -18.17 11.83 2.98
N ASP A 51 -17.88 12.24 4.21
CA ASP A 51 -18.75 12.01 5.37
C ASP A 51 -20.11 12.70 5.18
N LYS A 52 -20.12 13.90 4.60
CA LYS A 52 -21.35 14.59 4.20
C LYS A 52 -22.13 13.79 3.16
N ALA A 53 -21.47 13.30 2.11
CA ALA A 53 -22.11 12.50 1.07
C ALA A 53 -22.68 11.18 1.62
N ILE A 54 -22.00 10.55 2.58
CA ILE A 54 -22.49 9.37 3.30
C ILE A 54 -23.75 9.70 4.11
N ALA A 55 -23.74 10.82 4.84
CA ALA A 55 -24.91 11.27 5.61
C ALA A 55 -26.12 11.58 4.72
N GLU A 56 -25.88 12.08 3.51
CA GLU A 56 -26.89 12.32 2.47
C GLU A 56 -27.27 11.05 1.68
N GLN A 57 -26.68 9.89 2.02
CA GLN A 57 -26.87 8.61 1.33
C GLN A 57 -26.59 8.68 -0.18
N SER A 58 -25.65 9.53 -0.58
CA SER A 58 -25.20 9.67 -1.96
C SER A 58 -23.99 8.76 -2.21
N GLU A 59 -24.24 7.50 -2.59
CA GLU A 59 -23.18 6.51 -2.78
C GLU A 59 -22.17 6.92 -3.85
N ASP A 60 -22.64 7.35 -5.02
CA ASP A 60 -21.78 7.77 -6.13
C ASP A 60 -20.84 8.92 -5.71
N THR A 61 -21.40 9.94 -5.06
CA THR A 61 -20.64 11.08 -4.54
C THR A 61 -19.65 10.66 -3.45
N ALA A 62 -20.06 9.80 -2.51
CA ALA A 62 -19.18 9.30 -1.45
C ALA A 62 -18.01 8.48 -2.04
N ASN A 63 -18.28 7.66 -3.05
CA ASN A 63 -17.27 6.87 -3.75
C ASN A 63 -16.32 7.75 -4.57
N ALA A 64 -16.81 8.84 -5.16
CA ALA A 64 -15.96 9.83 -5.83
C ALA A 64 -15.03 10.55 -4.85
N TYR A 65 -15.52 10.96 -3.68
CA TYR A 65 -14.65 11.54 -2.64
C TYR A 65 -13.65 10.54 -2.08
N LEU A 66 -14.02 9.26 -1.92
CA LEU A 66 -13.09 8.19 -1.58
C LEU A 66 -11.96 8.07 -2.63
N ALA A 67 -12.27 8.21 -3.91
CA ALA A 67 -11.24 8.21 -4.96
C ALA A 67 -10.30 9.41 -4.83
N PHE A 68 -10.82 10.61 -4.56
CA PHE A 68 -9.99 11.80 -4.32
C PHE A 68 -9.08 11.63 -3.08
N GLU A 69 -9.59 11.05 -1.99
CA GLU A 69 -8.76 10.74 -0.81
C GLU A 69 -7.58 9.84 -1.16
N PHE A 70 -7.84 8.76 -1.89
CA PHE A 70 -6.78 7.84 -2.30
C PHE A 70 -5.79 8.47 -3.28
N MET A 71 -6.24 9.37 -4.17
CA MET A 71 -5.36 10.14 -5.05
C MET A 71 -4.44 11.09 -4.27
N ALA A 72 -5.00 11.86 -3.32
CA ALA A 72 -4.21 12.73 -2.45
C ALA A 72 -3.22 11.92 -1.60
N LYS A 73 -3.68 10.80 -1.02
CA LYS A 73 -2.82 9.87 -0.26
C LYS A 73 -1.67 9.33 -1.09
N ALA A 74 -1.91 8.95 -2.35
CA ALA A 74 -0.85 8.46 -3.22
C ALA A 74 0.25 9.51 -3.44
N LEU A 75 -0.12 10.78 -3.62
CA LEU A 75 0.83 11.88 -3.74
C LEU A 75 1.59 12.15 -2.44
N VAL A 76 0.91 12.12 -1.28
CA VAL A 76 1.56 12.24 0.04
C VAL A 76 2.63 11.16 0.19
N GLU A 77 2.28 9.91 -0.09
CA GLU A 77 3.21 8.78 0.00
C GLU A 77 4.37 8.92 -1.00
N GLU A 78 4.12 9.42 -2.22
CA GLU A 78 5.22 9.72 -3.15
C GLU A 78 6.18 10.79 -2.61
N PHE A 79 5.69 11.86 -1.99
CA PHE A 79 6.56 12.87 -1.39
C PHE A 79 7.35 12.29 -0.21
N ARG A 80 6.71 11.49 0.65
CA ARG A 80 7.37 10.79 1.75
C ARG A 80 8.43 9.82 1.24
N PHE A 81 8.18 9.16 0.11
CA PHE A 81 9.16 8.34 -0.59
C PHE A 81 10.43 9.15 -0.96
N TYR A 82 10.28 10.31 -1.60
CA TYR A 82 11.45 11.14 -1.94
C TYR A 82 12.20 11.65 -0.70
N LEU A 83 11.47 12.05 0.35
CA LEU A 83 12.08 12.50 1.61
C LEU A 83 12.84 11.38 2.31
N ALA A 84 12.29 10.16 2.32
CA ALA A 84 12.95 8.98 2.89
C ALA A 84 14.23 8.63 2.12
N LEU A 85 14.24 8.71 0.78
CA LEU A 85 15.47 8.56 -0.01
C LEU A 85 16.52 9.62 0.34
N LYS A 86 16.11 10.89 0.49
CA LYS A 86 17.01 11.98 0.90
C LYS A 86 17.55 11.83 2.32
N ALA A 87 16.79 11.17 3.18
CA ALA A 87 17.15 10.88 4.56
C ALA A 87 17.98 9.59 4.71
N ASP A 88 18.42 8.98 3.59
CA ASP A 88 19.20 7.73 3.59
C ASP A 88 18.45 6.57 4.27
N ALA A 89 17.12 6.54 4.10
CA ALA A 89 16.20 5.56 4.68
C ALA A 89 15.44 4.77 3.58
N PRO A 90 16.12 3.90 2.82
CA PRO A 90 15.52 3.24 1.65
C PRO A 90 14.40 2.25 2.01
N ASP A 91 14.41 1.63 3.19
CA ASP A 91 13.31 0.75 3.60
C ASP A 91 12.00 1.51 3.81
N SER A 92 12.07 2.67 4.46
CA SER A 92 10.94 3.59 4.58
C SER A 92 10.53 4.15 3.22
N ALA A 93 11.50 4.45 2.34
CA ALA A 93 11.21 4.88 0.98
C ALA A 93 10.43 3.81 0.20
N TRP A 94 10.85 2.55 0.26
CA TRP A 94 10.14 1.44 -0.36
C TRP A 94 8.71 1.34 0.15
N ASP A 95 8.51 1.41 1.47
CA ASP A 95 7.16 1.29 2.04
C ASP A 95 6.26 2.43 1.56
N HIS A 96 6.76 3.66 1.51
CA HIS A 96 6.02 4.78 0.94
C HIS A 96 5.71 4.60 -0.56
N LEU A 97 6.63 4.04 -1.35
CA LEU A 97 6.37 3.75 -2.76
C LEU A 97 5.25 2.69 -2.94
N VAL A 98 5.31 1.59 -2.18
CA VAL A 98 4.27 0.55 -2.20
C VAL A 98 2.91 1.09 -1.74
N ASN A 99 2.90 1.97 -0.74
CA ASN A 99 1.70 2.66 -0.29
C ASN A 99 1.11 3.59 -1.36
N ALA A 100 1.96 4.29 -2.12
CA ALA A 100 1.53 5.13 -3.24
C ALA A 100 0.90 4.31 -4.36
N GLU A 101 1.49 3.16 -4.71
CA GLU A 101 0.95 2.22 -5.70
C GLU A 101 -0.40 1.66 -5.26
N SER A 102 -0.47 1.18 -4.02
CA SER A 102 -1.70 0.63 -3.42
C SER A 102 -2.82 1.66 -3.34
N SER A 103 -2.49 2.90 -2.96
CA SER A 103 -3.45 4.01 -2.90
C SER A 103 -3.94 4.38 -4.30
N SER A 104 -3.06 4.41 -5.30
CA SER A 104 -3.45 4.67 -6.70
C SER A 104 -4.41 3.59 -7.23
N ALA A 105 -4.12 2.32 -6.98
CA ALA A 105 -4.99 1.22 -7.35
C ALA A 105 -6.34 1.27 -6.60
N ALA A 106 -6.35 1.68 -5.33
CA ALA A 106 -7.56 1.90 -4.55
C ALA A 106 -8.41 3.06 -5.08
N ALA A 107 -7.79 4.15 -5.54
CA ALA A 107 -8.49 5.27 -6.18
C ALA A 107 -9.24 4.81 -7.45
N MET A 108 -8.56 4.09 -8.33
CA MET A 108 -9.16 3.56 -9.58
C MET A 108 -10.32 2.61 -9.32
N LYS A 109 -10.24 1.80 -8.26
CA LYS A 109 -11.34 0.91 -7.85
C LYS A 109 -12.51 1.67 -7.23
N SER A 110 -12.25 2.81 -6.62
CA SER A 110 -13.25 3.59 -5.88
C SER A 110 -14.24 4.31 -6.79
N HIS A 111 -13.79 4.95 -7.87
CA HIS A 111 -14.69 5.70 -8.76
C HIS A 111 -14.04 6.05 -10.11
N ALA A 112 -14.86 6.25 -11.15
CA ALA A 112 -14.42 6.57 -12.51
C ALA A 112 -13.64 7.89 -12.62
N VAL A 113 -13.75 8.79 -11.64
CA VAL A 113 -12.97 10.04 -11.60
C VAL A 113 -11.45 9.79 -11.61
N ALA A 114 -11.01 8.64 -11.09
CA ALA A 114 -9.61 8.23 -11.04
C ALA A 114 -9.17 7.37 -12.25
N SER A 115 -9.99 7.22 -13.29
CA SER A 115 -9.69 6.36 -14.44
C SER A 115 -8.47 6.80 -15.27
N HIS A 116 -7.90 7.97 -14.99
CA HIS A 116 -6.77 8.55 -15.71
C HIS A 116 -5.41 8.26 -15.05
N LEU A 117 -5.37 7.47 -13.97
CA LEU A 117 -4.16 7.23 -13.18
C LEU A 117 -3.19 6.21 -13.79
N ASP A 118 -3.50 5.58 -14.92
CA ASP A 118 -2.63 4.56 -15.54
C ASP A 118 -1.20 5.06 -15.75
N GLY A 119 -1.04 6.28 -16.29
CA GLY A 119 0.27 6.88 -16.51
C GLY A 119 1.02 7.19 -15.21
N TYR A 120 0.29 7.56 -14.16
CA TYR A 120 0.87 7.80 -12.83
C TYR A 120 1.37 6.49 -12.20
N ILE A 121 0.57 5.43 -12.26
CA ILE A 121 0.94 4.10 -11.75
C ILE A 121 2.14 3.52 -12.49
N GLN A 122 2.17 3.64 -13.82
CA GLN A 122 3.31 3.20 -14.62
C GLN A 122 4.61 3.91 -14.23
N ARG A 123 4.53 5.19 -13.86
CA ARG A 123 5.67 5.96 -13.36
C ARG A 123 6.13 5.48 -11.97
N LEU A 124 5.22 5.16 -11.05
CA LEU A 124 5.58 4.58 -9.75
C LEU A 124 6.30 3.23 -9.93
N HIS A 125 5.76 2.33 -10.76
CA HIS A 125 6.44 1.07 -11.10
C HIS A 125 7.80 1.28 -11.77
N ALA A 126 7.98 2.37 -12.53
CA ALA A 126 9.28 2.69 -13.11
C ALA A 126 10.28 3.15 -12.04
N LEU A 127 9.84 3.95 -11.06
CA LEU A 127 10.67 4.34 -9.91
C LEU A 127 11.08 3.12 -9.09
N GLU A 128 10.15 2.20 -8.84
CA GLU A 128 10.42 0.93 -8.14
C GLU A 128 11.56 0.16 -8.82
N ARG A 129 11.44 -0.11 -10.12
CA ARG A 129 12.42 -0.90 -10.89
C ARG A 129 13.76 -0.20 -11.08
N LEU A 130 13.80 1.13 -11.09
CA LEU A 130 15.02 1.90 -11.35
C LEU A 130 15.81 2.20 -10.08
N LEU A 131 15.13 2.37 -8.95
CA LEU A 131 15.76 2.86 -7.72
C LEU A 131 16.04 1.75 -6.70
N PHE A 132 15.36 0.61 -6.80
CA PHE A 132 15.52 -0.50 -5.87
C PHE A 132 15.98 -1.77 -6.57
N PRO A 133 16.87 -2.56 -5.95
CA PRO A 133 17.05 -3.94 -6.37
C PRO A 133 15.75 -4.70 -6.12
N GLN A 134 15.45 -5.71 -6.95
CA GLN A 134 14.27 -6.54 -6.76
C GLN A 134 14.48 -7.43 -5.53
N PRO A 135 13.77 -7.20 -4.42
CA PRO A 135 13.94 -8.02 -3.23
C PRO A 135 13.23 -9.36 -3.41
N VAL A 136 13.59 -10.33 -2.58
CA VAL A 136 12.82 -11.56 -2.44
C VAL A 136 11.54 -11.26 -1.69
N PHE A 137 10.40 -11.68 -2.22
CA PHE A 137 9.09 -11.49 -1.57
C PHE A 137 8.56 -12.78 -0.95
N PHE A 138 7.67 -12.59 0.01
CA PHE A 138 6.98 -13.66 0.71
C PHE A 138 5.49 -13.48 0.60
N SER A 139 4.77 -14.59 0.44
CA SER A 139 3.32 -14.64 0.55
C SER A 139 2.94 -15.65 1.63
N SER A 140 1.90 -15.34 2.40
CA SER A 140 1.41 -16.21 3.45
C SER A 140 0.11 -16.89 3.04
N GLY A 141 0.08 -18.21 3.17
CA GLY A 141 -1.10 -19.04 2.97
C GLY A 141 -1.80 -19.29 4.31
N PHE A 142 -3.09 -18.95 4.40
CA PHE A 142 -3.89 -19.14 5.61
C PHE A 142 -5.14 -19.98 5.35
N ILE A 143 -5.49 -20.85 6.30
CA ILE A 143 -6.86 -21.37 6.42
C ILE A 143 -7.66 -20.37 7.24
N VAL A 144 -8.54 -19.62 6.58
CA VAL A 144 -9.45 -18.69 7.25
C VAL A 144 -10.64 -19.46 7.82
N ARG A 145 -10.77 -19.47 9.15
CA ARG A 145 -11.87 -20.13 9.86
C ARG A 145 -13.07 -19.22 10.01
N GLU A 146 -12.82 -17.95 10.34
CA GLU A 146 -13.87 -16.96 10.58
C GLU A 146 -13.45 -15.62 9.97
N SER A 147 -14.37 -14.99 9.23
CA SER A 147 -14.14 -13.69 8.62
C SER A 147 -15.43 -12.93 8.35
N GLU A 148 -15.35 -11.61 8.44
CA GLU A 148 -16.49 -10.71 8.28
C GLU A 148 -16.27 -9.72 7.13
N CYS A 149 -17.36 -9.22 6.55
CA CYS A 149 -17.32 -8.12 5.60
C CYS A 149 -17.12 -6.77 6.32
N SER A 150 -16.18 -5.94 5.85
CA SER A 150 -15.96 -4.60 6.43
C SER A 150 -17.12 -3.62 6.22
N ILE A 151 -18.07 -3.93 5.33
CA ILE A 151 -19.21 -3.05 5.01
C ILE A 151 -20.42 -3.36 5.89
N CYS A 152 -20.81 -4.63 6.02
CA CYS A 152 -22.01 -5.05 6.74
C CYS A 152 -21.76 -5.86 8.02
N GLY A 153 -20.53 -6.32 8.27
CA GLY A 153 -20.18 -7.14 9.44
C GLY A 153 -20.66 -8.60 9.38
N VAL A 154 -21.42 -8.98 8.35
CA VAL A 154 -21.86 -10.38 8.14
C VAL A 154 -20.69 -11.25 7.72
N GLU A 155 -20.80 -12.56 7.95
CA GLU A 155 -19.82 -13.55 7.50
C GLU A 155 -19.51 -13.38 6.01
N TYR A 156 -18.21 -13.33 5.71
CA TYR A 156 -17.73 -13.05 4.37
C TYR A 156 -18.03 -14.24 3.45
N GLY A 157 -18.82 -13.99 2.40
CA GLY A 157 -19.36 -15.03 1.51
C GLY A 157 -20.88 -15.16 1.58
N GLU A 158 -21.49 -14.70 2.68
CA GLU A 158 -22.96 -14.69 2.85
C GLU A 158 -23.61 -13.34 2.47
N CYS A 159 -22.82 -12.36 2.03
CA CYS A 159 -23.31 -11.07 1.55
C CYS A 159 -22.91 -10.81 0.09
N THR A 160 -23.56 -9.83 -0.55
CA THR A 160 -23.30 -9.45 -1.96
C THR A 160 -22.11 -8.50 -2.14
N HIS A 161 -21.41 -8.14 -1.06
CA HIS A 161 -20.27 -7.22 -1.12
C HIS A 161 -19.01 -7.92 -1.65
N VAL A 162 -18.39 -7.33 -2.66
CA VAL A 162 -17.20 -7.88 -3.33
C VAL A 162 -15.95 -7.17 -2.82
N LYS A 163 -14.92 -7.94 -2.43
CA LYS A 163 -13.64 -7.40 -1.95
C LYS A 163 -13.05 -6.44 -3.00
N GLY A 164 -12.63 -5.27 -2.54
CA GLY A 164 -12.03 -4.23 -3.37
C GLY A 164 -13.03 -3.39 -4.16
N ARG A 165 -14.35 -3.62 -4.03
CA ARG A 165 -15.37 -2.70 -4.56
C ARG A 165 -15.76 -1.63 -3.54
N PRO A 166 -16.12 -0.43 -4.01
CA PRO A 166 -16.57 0.66 -3.16
C PRO A 166 -18.06 0.52 -2.82
N TYR A 167 -18.40 0.84 -1.57
CA TYR A 167 -19.76 0.89 -1.05
C TYR A 167 -19.83 2.05 -0.05
N MET A 168 -20.66 3.06 -0.35
CA MET A 168 -20.85 4.26 0.49
C MET A 168 -19.53 4.85 1.04
N GLY A 169 -18.59 5.18 0.14
CA GLY A 169 -17.34 5.82 0.52
C GLY A 169 -16.37 4.90 1.28
N LYS A 170 -16.52 3.57 1.19
CA LYS A 170 -15.60 2.58 1.78
C LYS A 170 -15.30 1.46 0.80
N LEU A 171 -14.05 1.00 0.74
CA LEU A 171 -13.73 -0.24 0.03
C LEU A 171 -14.09 -1.45 0.89
N CYS A 172 -14.75 -2.44 0.29
CA CYS A 172 -15.00 -3.70 0.94
C CYS A 172 -13.69 -4.46 1.14
N ALA A 173 -13.45 -4.86 2.39
CA ALA A 173 -12.34 -5.71 2.80
C ALA A 173 -12.90 -6.90 3.57
N ARG A 174 -12.16 -8.01 3.51
CA ARG A 174 -12.42 -9.19 4.34
C ARG A 174 -11.65 -9.02 5.64
N ILE A 175 -12.36 -8.88 6.75
CA ILE A 175 -11.78 -8.81 8.09
C ILE A 175 -11.64 -10.24 8.59
N VAL A 176 -10.40 -10.74 8.64
CA VAL A 176 -10.11 -12.09 9.15
C VAL A 176 -10.11 -12.05 10.68
N LYS A 177 -10.99 -12.84 11.31
CA LYS A 177 -11.08 -12.94 12.79
C LYS A 177 -10.27 -14.10 13.33
N LYS A 178 -10.28 -15.21 12.60
CA LYS A 178 -9.57 -16.43 12.97
C LYS A 178 -8.99 -17.08 11.74
N ALA A 179 -7.68 -17.29 11.77
CA ALA A 179 -6.95 -17.96 10.70
C ALA A 179 -5.79 -18.77 11.26
N GLU A 180 -5.44 -19.84 10.57
CA GLU A 180 -4.29 -20.70 10.85
C GLU A 180 -3.29 -20.54 9.71
N LEU A 181 -2.05 -20.13 10.04
CA LEU A 181 -0.96 -20.08 9.07
C LEU A 181 -0.65 -21.50 8.60
N GLN A 182 -0.63 -21.70 7.28
CA GLN A 182 -0.26 -22.97 6.65
C GLN A 182 1.15 -22.92 6.11
N GLU A 183 1.46 -21.86 5.37
CA GLU A 183 2.72 -21.74 4.65
C GLU A 183 3.15 -20.29 4.53
N VAL A 184 4.46 -20.13 4.32
CA VAL A 184 5.06 -18.92 3.80
C VAL A 184 5.84 -19.32 2.56
N SER A 185 5.44 -18.78 1.42
CA SER A 185 5.96 -19.11 0.11
C SER A 185 6.83 -17.96 -0.41
N VAL A 186 7.98 -18.29 -1.00
CA VAL A 186 8.82 -17.33 -1.71
C VAL A 186 8.21 -17.08 -3.08
N VAL A 187 7.93 -15.82 -3.41
CA VAL A 187 7.20 -15.44 -4.64
C VAL A 187 7.90 -14.31 -5.38
N SER A 188 7.68 -14.25 -6.70
CA SER A 188 8.14 -13.14 -7.53
C SER A 188 7.11 -12.00 -7.63
N ASP A 189 5.83 -12.29 -7.41
CA ASP A 189 4.73 -11.34 -7.50
C ASP A 189 3.83 -11.46 -6.27
N PRO A 190 4.13 -10.72 -5.18
CA PRO A 190 3.36 -10.80 -3.94
C PRO A 190 2.07 -10.00 -4.02
N ALA A 191 1.06 -10.43 -3.27
CA ALA A 191 -0.14 -9.61 -3.05
C ALA A 191 0.15 -8.32 -2.25
N ASP A 192 1.21 -8.33 -1.45
CA ASP A 192 1.70 -7.19 -0.67
C ASP A 192 3.23 -7.10 -0.79
N LYS A 193 3.72 -6.05 -1.46
CA LYS A 193 5.14 -5.79 -1.66
C LYS A 193 5.87 -5.31 -0.40
N HIS A 194 5.17 -5.05 0.71
CA HIS A 194 5.81 -4.88 2.02
C HIS A 194 6.37 -6.20 2.55
N CYS A 195 5.81 -7.35 2.17
CA CYS A 195 6.27 -8.67 2.56
C CYS A 195 7.54 -9.06 1.79
N ARG A 196 8.66 -8.43 2.13
CA ARG A 196 9.97 -8.64 1.49
C ARG A 196 11.04 -9.05 2.50
N ALA A 197 12.13 -9.64 2.01
CA ALA A 197 13.34 -9.83 2.82
C ALA A 197 13.97 -8.46 3.14
N LEU A 198 14.14 -8.15 4.42
CA LEU A 198 14.82 -6.94 4.89
C LEU A 198 16.33 -7.16 5.07
N HIS A 199 16.69 -8.35 5.57
CA HIS A 199 18.05 -8.72 5.91
C HIS A 199 18.41 -10.08 5.31
N TYR A 200 19.70 -10.30 5.07
CA TYR A 200 20.26 -11.59 4.73
C TYR A 200 21.63 -11.76 5.41
N THR A 201 22.01 -13.00 5.73
CA THR A 201 23.30 -13.31 6.35
C THR A 201 24.19 -14.00 5.33
N ASP A 202 25.38 -13.45 5.12
CA ASP A 202 26.42 -14.04 4.29
C ASP A 202 27.75 -14.01 5.05
N ASN A 203 28.46 -15.14 5.10
CA ASN A 203 29.73 -15.31 5.80
C ASN A 203 29.72 -14.80 7.27
N GLY A 204 28.60 -15.01 7.98
CA GLY A 204 28.44 -14.58 9.37
C GLY A 204 28.16 -13.09 9.56
N ILE A 205 27.95 -12.32 8.48
CA ILE A 205 27.60 -10.90 8.54
C ILE A 205 26.16 -10.74 8.06
N THR A 206 25.28 -10.25 8.93
CA THR A 206 23.91 -9.88 8.57
C THR A 206 23.91 -8.50 7.93
N ARG A 207 23.30 -8.38 6.74
CA ARG A 207 23.26 -7.15 5.94
C ARG A 207 21.83 -6.78 5.57
N ASN A 208 21.57 -5.48 5.47
CA ASN A 208 20.34 -4.96 4.90
C ASN A 208 20.32 -5.10 3.37
N VAL A 209 19.20 -5.58 2.83
CA VAL A 209 19.06 -5.93 1.40
C VAL A 209 19.26 -4.71 0.50
N PHE A 210 18.71 -3.55 0.88
CA PHE A 210 18.82 -2.33 0.08
C PHE A 210 20.15 -1.61 0.24
N THR A 211 20.60 -1.39 1.47
CA THR A 211 21.80 -0.58 1.75
C THR A 211 23.11 -1.38 1.72
N GLN A 212 23.05 -2.71 1.84
CA GLN A 212 24.20 -3.61 2.00
C GLN A 212 25.05 -3.35 3.26
N ARG A 213 24.59 -2.45 4.15
CA ARG A 213 25.22 -2.16 5.44
C ARG A 213 25.07 -3.36 6.36
N ALA A 214 26.10 -3.62 7.16
CA ALA A 214 26.01 -4.60 8.22
C ALA A 214 25.03 -4.12 9.29
N VAL A 215 24.19 -5.01 9.77
CA VAL A 215 23.25 -4.76 10.87
C VAL A 215 23.91 -5.25 12.16
N PRO A 216 23.96 -4.44 13.23
CA PRO A 216 24.49 -4.87 14.53
C PRO A 216 23.71 -6.07 15.10
N ASP A 217 24.40 -6.98 15.80
CA ASP A 217 23.81 -8.22 16.35
C ASP A 217 22.66 -8.00 17.35
N GLU A 218 22.49 -6.80 17.90
CA GLU A 218 21.37 -6.47 18.81
C GLU A 218 20.00 -6.58 18.11
N ASP A 219 19.93 -6.43 16.78
CA ASP A 219 18.72 -6.66 15.99
C ASP A 219 18.62 -8.11 15.47
N ALA A 220 19.69 -8.90 15.55
CA ALA A 220 19.71 -10.30 15.12
C ALA A 220 19.00 -11.22 16.13
N GLU A 221 18.94 -10.85 17.41
CA GLU A 221 18.23 -11.61 18.46
C GLU A 221 16.70 -11.62 18.30
N GLN A 222 16.13 -10.75 17.45
CA GLN A 222 14.70 -10.79 17.09
C GLN A 222 14.40 -11.76 15.93
N SER A 223 15.43 -12.35 15.31
CA SER A 223 15.24 -13.41 14.32
C SER A 223 14.94 -14.72 15.04
N PRO A 224 13.89 -15.48 14.64
CA PRO A 224 13.69 -16.81 15.19
C PRO A 224 14.98 -17.64 15.00
N PRO A 225 15.36 -18.47 15.98
CA PRO A 225 16.62 -19.20 15.94
C PRO A 225 16.70 -19.99 14.64
N ALA A 226 17.90 -20.05 14.06
CA ALA A 226 18.19 -20.91 12.93
C ALA A 226 17.59 -22.30 13.19
N TYR A 227 16.80 -22.79 12.22
CA TYR A 227 16.17 -24.10 12.33
C TYR A 227 17.23 -25.13 12.72
N PRO A 228 17.04 -25.91 13.80
CA PRO A 228 17.97 -26.97 14.14
C PRO A 228 18.10 -27.91 12.95
N GLU A 229 19.34 -28.28 12.61
CA GLU A 229 19.65 -29.20 11.53
C GLU A 229 18.81 -30.48 11.65
N GLY A 230 18.03 -30.76 10.61
CA GLY A 230 17.45 -32.08 10.38
C GLY A 230 16.30 -32.46 11.32
N ARG A 231 15.06 -32.24 10.86
CA ARG A 231 13.97 -33.10 11.30
C ARG A 231 14.17 -34.45 10.60
N ALA A 232 14.71 -35.43 11.32
CA ALA A 232 14.96 -36.79 10.83
C ALA A 232 13.68 -37.58 10.49
N ASP A 233 12.51 -36.98 10.68
CA ASP A 233 11.22 -37.67 10.58
C ASP A 233 10.32 -36.99 9.55
N ALA A 234 10.68 -37.09 8.27
CA ALA A 234 9.73 -36.98 7.18
C ALA A 234 9.42 -38.40 6.70
N PRO A 235 8.18 -38.92 6.84
CA PRO A 235 7.85 -40.20 6.23
C PRO A 235 7.98 -40.05 4.71
N SER A 236 8.78 -40.92 4.12
CA SER A 236 8.92 -41.05 2.67
C SER A 236 7.58 -41.44 2.06
N GLY A 237 6.79 -40.45 1.64
CA GLY A 237 5.64 -40.67 0.78
C GLY A 237 6.13 -41.08 -0.59
N SER A 238 6.10 -42.38 -0.88
CA SER A 238 6.22 -42.92 -2.23
C SER A 238 5.12 -42.32 -3.09
N ALA A 239 5.53 -41.55 -4.10
CA ALA A 239 4.67 -41.20 -5.22
C ALA A 239 4.41 -42.47 -6.04
N GLU A 240 3.15 -42.91 -6.07
CA GLU A 240 2.65 -43.79 -7.13
C GLU A 240 1.48 -43.06 -7.82
N ALA A 241 1.72 -42.80 -9.11
CA ALA A 241 0.82 -42.50 -10.23
C ALA A 241 -0.35 -41.51 -10.04
#